data_AF-A0A7S1F4W8-F1
#
_entry.id   AF-A0A7S1F4W8-F1
#
_cell.length_a   1.000
_cell.length_b   1.000
_cell.length_c   1.000
_cell.angle_alpha   90.00
_cell.angle_beta   90.00
_cell.angle_gamma   90.00
#
_symmetry.space_group_name_H-M   'P 1'
#
loop_
_entity.id
_entity.type
_entity.pdbx_description
1 polymer ?
#
loop_
_entity_poly.entity_id
_entity_poly.type
_entity_poly.pdbx_seq_one_letter_code
_entity_poly.pdbx_strand_id
1 'polypeptide(L)'
;YKEMNLPESSFEKFKFSDGYPKVYNELTPLKEDEKGEPSGGPHSKINWLKAGILSADKVLTVSPNYAAEIGRDDSSGVELDTYIRQVGGAEGIVNGMDVEEWDPRIDKYLAVKYDKSSVHAGKAAAKEALQANVGLPVDPSAPVFAFIGRLEE
;
A
#
# COMPACT_ATOMS: atom_id res chain seq x y z
N TYR A 1 18.05 0.40 -22.53
CA TYR A 1 17.21 1.30 -23.36
C TYR A 1 17.02 0.78 -24.79
N LYS A 2 18.08 0.61 -25.59
CA LYS A 2 17.95 0.13 -26.99
C LYS A 2 17.29 -1.26 -27.13
N GLU A 3 17.54 -2.16 -26.19
CA GLU A 3 16.91 -3.49 -26.16
C GLU A 3 15.42 -3.47 -25.79
N MET A 4 14.92 -2.36 -25.23
CA MET A 4 13.52 -2.22 -24.80
C MET A 4 12.60 -1.71 -25.92
N ASN A 5 13.15 -1.39 -27.10
CA ASN A 5 12.41 -0.86 -28.25
C ASN A 5 11.51 0.35 -27.92
N LEU A 6 11.94 1.19 -26.96
CA LEU A 6 11.22 2.41 -26.58
C LEU A 6 11.59 3.58 -27.51
N PRO A 7 10.67 4.53 -27.77
CA PRO A 7 10.99 5.76 -28.49
C PRO A 7 12.09 6.55 -27.77
N GLU A 8 13.00 7.17 -28.54
CA GLU A 8 14.10 7.97 -27.98
C GLU A 8 13.59 9.12 -27.10
N SER A 9 12.43 9.68 -27.45
CA SER A 9 11.74 10.73 -26.68
C SER A 9 11.38 10.32 -25.25
N SER A 10 11.30 9.01 -24.97
CA SER A 10 10.93 8.50 -23.65
C SER A 10 12.13 8.22 -22.76
N PHE A 11 13.36 8.16 -23.31
CA PHE A 11 14.54 7.70 -22.56
C PHE A 11 14.83 8.53 -21.31
N GLU A 12 14.71 9.85 -21.37
CA GLU A 12 14.96 10.75 -20.23
C GLU A 12 13.97 10.53 -19.08
N LYS A 13 12.74 10.07 -19.38
CA LYS A 13 11.73 9.76 -18.37
C LYS A 13 12.12 8.54 -17.53
N PHE A 14 12.76 7.55 -18.15
CA PHE A 14 13.20 6.32 -17.49
C PHE A 14 14.56 6.44 -16.81
N LYS A 15 15.40 7.37 -17.29
CA LYS A 15 16.75 7.57 -16.78
C LYS A 15 16.73 7.98 -15.32
N PHE A 16 17.39 7.20 -14.49
CA PHE A 16 17.51 7.45 -13.06
C PHE A 16 18.95 7.18 -12.62
N SER A 17 19.39 7.83 -11.55
CA SER A 17 20.70 7.54 -10.98
C SER A 17 20.69 7.77 -9.48
N ASP A 18 21.22 6.81 -8.74
CA ASP A 18 21.38 6.88 -7.28
C ASP A 18 22.80 6.47 -6.86
N GLY A 19 23.10 6.53 -5.57
CA GLY A 19 24.42 6.16 -5.04
C GLY A 19 24.70 4.65 -4.96
N TYR A 20 23.75 3.81 -5.36
CA TYR A 20 23.76 2.37 -5.08
C TYR A 20 24.05 1.57 -6.35
N PRO A 21 25.16 0.81 -6.41
CA PRO A 21 25.53 0.06 -7.61
C PRO A 21 24.61 -1.14 -7.90
N LYS A 22 23.96 -1.67 -6.86
CA LYS A 22 23.12 -2.88 -6.94
C LYS A 22 21.66 -2.50 -7.10
N VAL A 23 20.97 -3.19 -8.00
CA VAL A 23 19.51 -3.15 -8.13
C VAL A 23 18.96 -4.42 -7.49
N TYR A 24 18.14 -4.26 -6.46
CA TYR A 24 17.47 -5.37 -5.80
C TYR A 24 16.13 -5.63 -6.49
N ASN A 25 15.76 -6.91 -6.59
CA ASN A 25 14.51 -7.36 -7.20
C ASN A 25 14.03 -8.63 -6.50
N GLU A 26 12.91 -9.21 -6.94
CA GLU A 26 12.33 -10.41 -6.32
C GLU A 26 13.25 -11.65 -6.37
N LEU A 27 14.13 -11.75 -7.37
CA LEU A 27 15.09 -12.85 -7.53
C LEU A 27 16.38 -12.62 -6.74
N THR A 28 16.73 -11.36 -6.50
CA THR A 28 17.91 -10.94 -5.74
C THR A 28 17.52 -9.81 -4.76
N PRO A 29 16.79 -10.15 -3.68
CA PRO A 29 16.34 -9.16 -2.70
C PRO A 29 17.53 -8.64 -1.88
N LEU A 30 17.35 -7.45 -1.29
CA LEU A 30 18.25 -6.95 -0.26
C LEU A 30 18.17 -7.90 0.93
N LYS A 31 19.30 -8.45 1.38
CA LYS A 31 19.33 -9.22 2.62
C LYS A 31 19.29 -8.25 3.79
N GLU A 32 18.61 -8.61 4.88
CA GLU A 32 18.45 -7.75 6.07
C GLU A 32 19.78 -7.24 6.64
N ASP A 33 20.82 -8.08 6.62
CA ASP A 33 22.16 -7.72 7.10
C ASP A 33 23.00 -6.96 6.06
N GLU A 34 22.56 -6.92 4.80
CA GLU A 34 23.23 -6.23 3.72
C GLU A 34 22.71 -4.79 3.68
N LYS A 35 23.41 -3.85 4.32
CA LYS A 35 23.24 -2.44 3.97
C LYS A 35 23.92 -2.24 2.62
N GLY A 36 23.15 -1.90 1.59
CA GLY A 36 23.75 -1.43 0.34
C GLY A 36 24.69 -0.28 0.67
N GLU A 37 25.99 -0.44 0.48
CA GLU A 37 26.93 0.64 0.73
C GLU A 37 26.97 1.57 -0.50
N PRO A 38 26.77 2.88 -0.33
CA PRO A 38 26.91 3.82 -1.43
C PRO A 38 28.37 3.83 -1.88
N SER A 39 28.60 3.60 -3.17
CA SER A 39 29.96 3.41 -3.71
C SER A 39 30.64 4.72 -4.15
N GLY A 40 30.18 5.85 -3.63
CA GLY A 40 30.80 7.17 -3.83
C GLY A 40 30.57 7.83 -5.18
N GLY A 41 29.73 7.26 -6.06
CA GLY A 41 29.39 7.83 -7.37
C GLY A 41 27.99 7.44 -7.87
N PRO A 42 27.43 8.17 -8.84
CA PRO A 42 26.08 7.91 -9.37
C PRO A 42 26.05 6.69 -10.29
N HIS A 43 25.10 5.78 -10.06
CA HIS A 43 24.87 4.57 -10.85
C HIS A 43 23.62 4.72 -11.69
N SER A 44 23.74 4.51 -13.00
CA SER A 44 22.59 4.62 -13.91
C SER A 44 21.64 3.44 -13.78
N LYS A 45 20.35 3.74 -13.59
CA LYS A 45 19.25 2.79 -13.44
C LYS A 45 18.07 3.18 -14.32
N ILE A 46 17.12 2.25 -14.42
CA ILE A 46 15.83 2.45 -15.07
C ILE A 46 14.77 2.53 -13.98
N ASN A 47 14.03 3.65 -13.93
CA ASN A 47 12.94 3.83 -12.98
C ASN A 47 11.60 3.92 -13.71
N TRP A 48 10.82 2.85 -13.63
CA TRP A 48 9.50 2.75 -14.25
C TRP A 48 8.47 3.67 -13.60
N LEU A 49 8.54 3.84 -12.27
CA LEU A 49 7.61 4.68 -11.53
C LEU A 49 7.81 6.16 -11.90
N LYS A 50 9.07 6.64 -11.97
CA LYS A 50 9.40 7.97 -12.49
C LYS A 50 8.80 8.19 -13.87
N ALA A 51 8.99 7.24 -14.79
CA ALA A 51 8.48 7.37 -16.15
C ALA A 51 6.94 7.39 -16.20
N GLY A 52 6.29 6.60 -15.33
CA GLY A 52 4.84 6.62 -15.14
C GLY A 52 4.34 7.98 -14.63
N ILE A 53 4.96 8.50 -13.56
CA ILE A 53 4.63 9.83 -13.00
C ILE A 53 4.74 10.91 -14.08
N LEU A 54 5.86 10.98 -14.80
CA LEU A 54 6.12 12.00 -15.84
C LEU A 54 5.28 11.83 -17.11
N SER A 55 4.50 10.77 -17.23
CA SER A 55 3.66 10.50 -18.41
C SER A 55 2.17 10.48 -18.09
N ALA A 56 1.80 10.54 -16.81
CA ALA A 56 0.41 10.52 -16.39
C ALA A 56 -0.20 11.92 -16.46
N ASP A 57 -1.49 11.99 -16.83
CA ASP A 57 -2.26 13.23 -16.70
C ASP A 57 -2.56 13.57 -15.24
N LYS A 58 -2.69 12.53 -14.40
CA LYS A 58 -2.92 12.62 -12.96
C LYS A 58 -2.23 11.46 -12.23
N VAL A 59 -1.65 11.75 -11.07
CA VAL A 59 -1.07 10.77 -10.17
C VAL A 59 -2.02 10.58 -8.99
N LEU A 60 -2.45 9.34 -8.75
CA LEU A 60 -3.41 9.01 -7.70
C LEU A 60 -2.79 8.05 -6.69
N THR A 61 -3.18 8.20 -5.43
CA THR A 61 -2.86 7.25 -4.35
C THR A 61 -4.11 6.94 -3.54
N VAL A 62 -4.02 5.96 -2.65
CA VAL A 62 -5.18 5.50 -1.86
C VAL A 62 -5.41 6.30 -0.57
N SER A 63 -4.65 7.37 -0.35
CA SER A 63 -4.72 8.16 0.89
C SER A 63 -4.38 9.63 0.63
N PRO A 64 -5.27 10.58 1.00
CA PRO A 64 -4.98 12.02 0.91
C PRO A 64 -3.74 12.43 1.71
N ASN A 65 -3.51 11.80 2.87
CA ASN A 65 -2.32 12.08 3.68
C ASN A 65 -1.07 11.58 2.97
N TYR A 66 -1.10 10.36 2.44
CA TYR A 66 0.03 9.81 1.71
C TYR A 66 0.35 10.63 0.46
N ALA A 67 -0.67 11.08 -0.27
CA ALA A 67 -0.49 11.98 -1.41
C ALA A 67 0.21 13.30 -1.03
N ALA A 68 -0.10 13.86 0.15
CA ALA A 68 0.56 15.05 0.68
C ALA A 68 1.98 14.79 1.20
N GLU A 69 2.25 13.57 1.66
CA GLU A 69 3.56 13.15 2.19
C GLU A 69 4.57 12.94 1.06
N ILE A 70 4.24 12.14 0.04
CA ILE A 70 5.21 11.74 -1.01
C ILE A 70 5.74 12.90 -1.86
N GLY A 71 5.06 14.05 -1.86
CA GLY A 71 5.50 15.25 -2.57
C GLY A 71 6.15 16.30 -1.66
N ARG A 72 6.22 16.09 -0.34
CA ARG A 72 6.57 17.14 0.63
C ARG A 72 8.06 17.49 0.60
N ASP A 73 8.92 16.50 0.74
CA ASP A 73 10.37 16.67 0.86
C ASP A 73 11.14 15.41 0.39
N ASP A 74 12.45 15.57 0.24
CA ASP A 74 13.36 14.52 -0.24
C ASP A 74 13.32 13.25 0.64
N SER A 75 13.00 13.39 1.94
CA SER A 75 12.95 12.27 2.88
C SER A 75 11.66 11.45 2.79
N SER A 76 10.60 12.04 2.24
CA SER A 76 9.25 11.46 2.22
C SER A 76 8.87 10.85 0.86
N GLY A 77 9.41 11.33 -0.25
CA GLY A 77 9.15 10.77 -1.58
C GLY A 77 10.26 9.89 -2.14
N VAL A 78 11.29 9.57 -1.36
CA VAL A 78 12.37 8.61 -1.71
C VAL A 78 12.91 8.87 -3.13
N GLU A 79 13.48 10.05 -3.34
CA GLU A 79 14.09 10.50 -4.62
C GLU A 79 13.10 10.73 -5.79
N LEU A 80 11.79 10.53 -5.57
CA LEU A 80 10.72 10.78 -6.55
C LEU A 80 9.85 12.00 -6.25
N ASP A 81 10.00 12.57 -5.07
CA ASP A 81 9.27 13.75 -4.57
C ASP A 81 9.30 14.92 -5.56
N THR A 82 10.47 15.19 -6.15
CA THR A 82 10.65 16.27 -7.13
C THR A 82 9.82 16.04 -8.39
N TYR A 83 9.75 14.80 -8.90
CA TYR A 83 8.95 14.49 -10.09
C TYR A 83 7.46 14.53 -9.80
N ILE A 84 7.04 14.13 -8.59
CA ILE A 84 5.65 14.25 -8.14
C ILE A 84 5.24 15.72 -8.09
N ARG A 85 6.08 16.61 -7.52
CA ARG A 85 5.83 18.06 -7.53
C ARG A 85 5.80 18.64 -8.94
N GLN A 86 6.69 18.17 -9.82
CA GLN A 86 6.77 18.63 -11.21
C GLN A 86 5.47 18.40 -11.99
N VAL A 87 4.75 17.31 -11.72
CA VAL A 87 3.47 17.00 -12.37
C VAL A 87 2.25 17.58 -11.64
N GLY A 88 2.47 18.45 -10.65
CA GLY A 88 1.41 19.12 -9.90
C GLY A 88 0.96 18.38 -8.62
N GLY A 89 1.71 17.37 -8.18
CA GLY A 89 1.41 16.58 -6.99
C GLY A 89 0.60 15.32 -7.27
N ALA A 90 0.28 14.59 -6.20
CA ALA A 90 -0.62 13.45 -6.24
C ALA A 90 -1.94 13.79 -5.55
N GLU A 91 -3.02 13.09 -5.94
CA GLU A 91 -4.32 13.18 -5.28
C GLU A 91 -4.64 11.85 -4.59
N GLY A 92 -5.22 11.92 -3.39
CA GLY A 92 -5.61 10.73 -2.64
C GLY A 92 -7.09 10.40 -2.82
N ILE A 93 -7.39 9.19 -3.30
CA ILE A 93 -8.73 8.64 -3.38
C ILE A 93 -8.80 7.45 -2.42
N VAL A 94 -9.52 7.62 -1.31
CA VAL A 94 -9.62 6.58 -0.27
C VAL A 94 -10.27 5.33 -0.84
N ASN A 95 -9.67 4.16 -0.56
CA ASN A 95 -10.26 2.88 -0.92
C ASN A 95 -11.64 2.73 -0.28
N GLY A 96 -12.62 2.28 -1.07
CA GLY A 96 -13.94 1.94 -0.58
C GLY A 96 -14.05 0.46 -0.15
N MET A 97 -15.18 0.13 0.47
CA MET A 97 -15.65 -1.24 0.61
C MET A 97 -17.01 -1.38 -0.07
N ASP A 98 -17.33 -2.58 -0.56
CA ASP A 98 -18.65 -2.87 -1.10
C ASP A 98 -19.67 -2.96 0.05
N VAL A 99 -20.56 -1.97 0.16
CA VAL A 99 -21.54 -1.89 1.24
C VAL A 99 -22.74 -2.81 1.04
N GLU A 100 -22.91 -3.41 -0.14
CA GLU A 100 -23.93 -4.42 -0.39
C GLU A 100 -23.41 -5.80 0.02
N GLU A 101 -22.13 -6.09 -0.22
CA GLU A 101 -21.50 -7.32 0.25
C GLU A 101 -21.26 -7.30 1.77
N TRP A 102 -20.73 -6.19 2.31
CA TRP A 102 -20.37 -6.05 3.73
C TRP A 102 -21.51 -5.47 4.58
N ASP A 103 -22.72 -6.01 4.40
CA ASP A 103 -23.92 -5.56 5.13
C ASP A 103 -24.38 -6.58 6.20
N PRO A 104 -24.26 -6.26 7.51
CA PRO A 104 -24.66 -7.16 8.58
C PRO A 104 -26.16 -7.50 8.61
N ARG A 105 -27.00 -6.77 7.85
CA ARG A 105 -28.44 -7.04 7.74
C ARG A 105 -28.73 -8.23 6.84
N ILE A 106 -27.84 -8.55 5.90
CA ILE A 106 -28.02 -9.62 4.92
C ILE A 106 -26.88 -10.63 4.88
N ASP A 107 -25.77 -10.35 5.58
CA ASP A 107 -24.59 -11.22 5.69
C ASP A 107 -24.99 -12.65 6.12
N LYS A 108 -24.61 -13.61 5.27
CA LYS A 108 -24.88 -15.04 5.47
C LYS A 108 -23.94 -15.69 6.48
N TYR A 109 -22.80 -15.06 6.79
CA TYR A 109 -21.82 -15.55 7.75
C TYR A 109 -22.16 -15.15 9.19
N LEU A 110 -23.08 -14.19 9.38
CA LEU A 110 -23.62 -13.85 10.69
C LEU A 110 -24.78 -14.77 11.04
N ALA A 111 -24.65 -15.48 12.16
CA ALA A 111 -25.75 -16.28 12.73
C ALA A 111 -26.95 -15.41 13.10
N VAL A 112 -26.70 -14.19 13.56
CA VAL A 112 -27.71 -13.18 13.88
C VAL A 112 -27.41 -11.93 13.06
N LYS A 113 -28.25 -11.67 12.06
CA LYS A 113 -28.22 -10.43 11.28
C LYS A 113 -28.64 -9.27 12.16
N TYR A 114 -28.03 -8.11 11.97
CA TYR A 114 -28.29 -6.93 12.77
C TYR A 114 -28.15 -5.64 11.97
N ASP A 115 -28.71 -4.58 12.53
CA ASP A 115 -28.66 -3.21 12.03
C ASP A 115 -28.22 -2.25 13.13
N LYS A 116 -28.33 -0.94 12.87
CA LYS A 116 -27.95 0.11 13.84
C LYS A 116 -28.71 0.01 15.17
N SER A 117 -29.96 -0.47 15.16
CA SER A 117 -30.79 -0.57 16.36
C SER A 117 -30.51 -1.83 17.19
N SER A 118 -30.02 -2.89 16.53
CA SER A 118 -29.77 -4.22 17.12
C SER A 118 -28.29 -4.56 17.28
N VAL A 119 -27.39 -3.62 16.99
CA VAL A 119 -25.93 -3.82 16.94
C VAL A 119 -25.34 -4.44 18.21
N HIS A 120 -25.84 -4.09 19.40
CA HIS A 120 -25.31 -4.64 20.65
C HIS A 120 -25.56 -6.14 20.77
N ALA A 121 -26.79 -6.59 20.49
CA ALA A 121 -27.14 -8.00 20.51
C ALA A 121 -26.47 -8.77 19.36
N GLY A 122 -26.46 -8.19 18.16
CA GLY A 122 -25.83 -8.78 16.99
C GLY A 122 -24.32 -8.98 17.13
N LYS A 123 -23.60 -7.98 17.64
CA LYS A 123 -22.15 -8.07 17.90
C LYS A 123 -21.83 -9.05 19.03
N ALA A 124 -22.67 -9.15 20.07
CA ALA A 124 -22.50 -10.13 21.12
C ALA A 124 -22.62 -11.57 20.57
N ALA A 125 -23.65 -11.84 19.77
CA ALA A 125 -23.84 -13.13 19.12
C ALA A 125 -22.70 -13.46 18.13
N ALA A 126 -22.24 -12.48 17.34
CA ALA A 126 -21.11 -12.66 16.42
C ALA A 126 -19.80 -12.98 17.17
N LYS A 127 -19.56 -12.32 18.31
CA LYS A 127 -18.40 -12.57 19.16
C LYS A 127 -18.43 -13.98 19.75
N GLU A 128 -19.56 -14.38 20.32
CA GLU A 128 -19.76 -15.72 20.88
C GLU A 128 -19.50 -16.81 19.82
N ALA A 129 -20.11 -16.64 18.63
CA ALA A 129 -19.92 -17.57 17.53
C ALA A 129 -18.45 -17.64 17.08
N LEU A 130 -17.76 -16.50 16.97
CA LEU A 130 -16.34 -16.47 16.62
C LEU A 130 -15.50 -17.20 17.67
N GLN A 131 -15.69 -16.89 18.96
CA GLN A 131 -14.95 -17.53 20.06
C GLN A 131 -15.12 -19.05 20.01
N ALA A 132 -16.36 -19.53 19.87
CA ALA A 132 -16.65 -20.95 19.76
C ALA A 132 -16.00 -21.58 18.51
N ASN A 133 -16.08 -20.91 17.35
CA ASN A 133 -15.55 -21.44 16.08
C ASN A 133 -14.03 -21.55 16.06
N VAL A 134 -13.31 -20.66 16.74
CA VAL A 134 -11.84 -20.67 16.79
C VAL A 134 -11.27 -21.31 18.06
N GLY A 135 -12.12 -21.91 18.89
CA GLY A 135 -11.72 -22.60 20.12
C GLY A 135 -11.26 -21.69 21.26
N LEU A 136 -11.66 -20.42 21.26
CA LEU A 136 -11.42 -19.50 22.38
C LEU A 136 -12.47 -19.72 23.48
N PRO A 137 -12.14 -19.38 24.75
CA PRO A 137 -13.14 -19.31 25.81
C PRO A 137 -14.28 -18.38 25.42
N VAL A 138 -15.50 -18.89 25.51
CA VAL A 138 -16.72 -18.11 25.27
C VAL A 138 -17.00 -17.27 26.50
N ASP A 139 -16.52 -16.03 26.47
CA ASP A 139 -16.67 -15.05 27.55
C ASP A 139 -17.12 -13.70 26.97
N PRO A 140 -18.36 -13.26 27.28
CA PRO A 140 -18.89 -11.97 26.86
C PRO A 140 -18.07 -10.77 27.36
N SER A 141 -17.36 -10.90 28.48
CA SER A 141 -16.55 -9.83 29.09
C SER A 141 -15.13 -9.73 28.52
N ALA A 142 -14.58 -10.81 27.96
CA ALA A 142 -13.21 -10.83 27.45
C ALA A 142 -13.07 -10.11 26.09
N PRO A 143 -12.13 -9.16 25.88
CA PRO A 143 -11.94 -8.54 24.58
C PRO A 143 -11.43 -9.54 23.54
N VAL A 144 -11.83 -9.37 22.27
CA VAL A 144 -11.30 -10.14 21.13
C VAL A 144 -10.41 -9.22 20.30
N PHE A 145 -9.15 -9.62 20.11
CA PHE A 145 -8.22 -8.96 19.21
C PHE A 145 -8.05 -9.80 17.94
N ALA A 146 -8.11 -9.17 16.79
CA ALA A 146 -7.92 -9.81 15.50
C ALA A 146 -6.93 -9.00 14.67
N PHE A 147 -6.05 -9.70 13.97
CA PHE A 147 -5.17 -9.14 12.95
C PHE A 147 -5.47 -9.84 11.63
N ILE A 148 -5.84 -9.05 10.62
CA ILE A 148 -6.08 -9.53 9.26
C ILE A 148 -5.14 -8.72 8.36
N GLY A 149 -4.07 -9.36 7.94
CA GLY A 149 -3.03 -8.71 7.15
C GLY A 149 -1.93 -9.70 6.80
N ARG A 150 -1.03 -9.26 5.91
CA ARG A 150 0.20 -10.00 5.64
C ARG A 150 1.10 -9.92 6.88
N LEU A 151 1.70 -11.03 7.27
CA LEU A 151 2.70 -11.05 8.33
C LEU A 151 4.06 -10.74 7.68
N GLU A 152 4.62 -9.58 8.04
CA GLU A 152 5.94 -9.13 7.63
C GLU A 152 6.65 -8.55 8.86
N GLU A 153 7.98 -8.54 8.82
CA GLU A 153 8.87 -8.14 9.93
C GLU A 153 9.08 -6.63 10.03
#